data_AF-A0A6C0LBN3-F1
#
_entry.id   AF-A0A6C0LBN3-F1
#
_cell.length_a   1.000
_cell.length_b   1.000
_cell.length_c   1.000
_cell.angle_alpha   90.00
_cell.angle_beta   90.00
_cell.angle_gamma   90.00
#
_symmetry.space_group_name_H-M   'P 1'
#
loop_
_entity.id
_entity.type
_entity.pdbx_description
1 polymer ?
#
loop_
_entity_poly.entity_id
_entity_poly.type
_entity_poly.pdbx_seq_one_letter_code
_entity_poly.pdbx_strand_id
1 'polypeptide(L)'
;MDTPEVLQNTIKYTCDHCNYKTQRNSQYERHLLTSKHLERSKEDNKVPDHICECGKIYKHRQGLCKHKKNCSHQRKEEKMSMIIEQNNKILQEIDKTRSQINTLTSSFMYYIRLQNDVRNFTINT
;
A
#
# COMPACT_ATOMS: atom_id res chain seq x y z
N MET A 1 76.00 23.70 -4.86
CA MET A 1 74.74 24.31 -5.36
C MET A 1 73.88 23.13 -5.77
N ASP A 2 73.28 22.50 -4.77
CA ASP A 2 72.54 21.25 -4.93
C ASP A 2 71.11 21.56 -5.31
N THR A 3 70.71 21.12 -6.50
CA THR A 3 69.34 21.18 -7.01
C THR A 3 68.54 20.05 -6.35
N PRO A 4 67.41 20.32 -5.68
CA PRO A 4 66.67 19.28 -4.99
C PRO A 4 65.89 18.40 -5.97
N GLU A 5 66.10 17.10 -5.83
CA GLU A 5 65.45 16.00 -6.55
C GLU A 5 63.92 16.09 -6.44
N VAL A 6 63.24 16.15 -7.59
CA VAL A 6 61.78 16.23 -7.68
C VAL A 6 61.19 14.84 -7.40
N LEU A 7 60.62 14.66 -6.21
CA LEU A 7 59.94 13.42 -5.81
C LEU A 7 58.73 13.15 -6.72
N GLN A 8 58.81 12.13 -7.58
CA GLN A 8 57.66 11.63 -8.34
C GLN A 8 56.65 11.00 -7.38
N ASN A 9 55.58 11.75 -7.11
CA ASN A 9 54.56 11.41 -6.14
C ASN A 9 53.58 10.36 -6.73
N THR A 10 53.98 9.09 -6.71
CA THR A 10 53.11 7.99 -7.17
C THR A 10 51.99 7.74 -6.15
N ILE A 11 50.74 7.92 -6.56
CA ILE A 11 49.57 7.57 -5.74
C ILE A 11 49.54 6.04 -5.60
N LYS A 12 49.58 5.55 -4.36
CA LYS A 12 49.62 4.11 -4.06
C LYS A 12 48.31 3.57 -3.48
N TYR A 13 47.54 4.42 -2.80
CA TYR A 13 46.34 4.02 -2.09
C TYR A 13 45.16 4.86 -2.57
N THR A 14 44.11 4.20 -3.05
CA THR A 14 42.86 4.84 -3.52
C THR A 14 41.68 4.19 -2.81
N CYS A 15 40.76 5.01 -2.32
CA CYS A 15 39.54 4.57 -1.67
C CYS A 15 38.40 4.43 -2.69
N ASP A 16 37.81 3.25 -2.76
CA ASP A 16 36.75 2.92 -3.71
C ASP A 16 35.41 3.63 -3.41
N HIS A 17 35.19 4.01 -2.15
CA HIS A 17 33.91 4.59 -1.71
C HIS A 17 33.84 6.12 -1.80
N CYS A 18 34.98 6.82 -1.87
CA CYS A 18 34.98 8.28 -1.83
C CYS A 18 36.08 9.00 -2.62
N ASN A 19 36.71 8.32 -3.58
CA ASN A 19 37.76 8.86 -4.46
C ASN A 19 38.98 9.48 -3.74
N TYR A 20 39.17 9.17 -2.44
CA TYR A 20 40.33 9.64 -1.68
C TYR A 20 41.58 8.93 -2.17
N LYS A 21 42.65 9.68 -2.44
CA LYS A 21 43.91 9.17 -2.99
C LYS A 21 45.08 9.64 -2.14
N THR A 22 45.97 8.74 -1.79
CA THR A 22 47.19 9.07 -1.03
C THR A 22 48.34 8.13 -1.40
N GLN A 23 49.55 8.57 -1.13
CA GLN A 23 50.77 7.79 -1.29
C GLN A 23 51.23 7.09 0.00
N ARG A 24 50.70 7.51 1.17
CA ARG A 24 51.12 7.03 2.48
C ARG A 24 50.04 6.12 3.10
N ASN A 25 50.42 4.91 3.48
CA ASN A 25 49.50 3.96 4.10
C ASN A 25 48.87 4.51 5.39
N SER A 26 49.66 5.10 6.28
CA SER A 26 49.16 5.65 7.55
C SER A 26 48.08 6.74 7.40
N GLN A 27 48.09 7.45 6.26
CA GLN A 27 47.06 8.44 5.92
C GLN A 27 45.81 7.74 5.37
N TYR A 28 45.99 6.66 4.60
CA TYR A 28 44.91 5.83 4.08
C TYR A 28 44.18 5.10 5.20
N GLU A 29 44.91 4.46 6.12
CA GLU A 29 44.33 3.81 7.30
C GLU A 29 43.55 4.80 8.17
N ARG A 30 44.12 5.99 8.43
CA ARG A 30 43.39 7.04 9.16
C ARG A 30 42.13 7.50 8.40
N HIS A 31 42.23 7.60 7.08
CA HIS A 31 41.09 7.95 6.23
C HIS A 31 39.93 6.95 6.39
N LEU A 32 40.21 5.64 6.36
CA LEU A 32 39.20 4.58 6.55
C LEU A 32 38.50 4.68 7.91
N LEU A 33 39.19 5.21 8.93
CA LEU A 33 38.64 5.39 10.28
C LEU A 33 37.90 6.71 10.47
N THR A 34 37.90 7.62 9.49
CA THR A 34 37.18 8.89 9.63
C THR A 34 35.67 8.69 9.67
N SER A 35 34.98 9.43 10.54
CA SER A 35 33.51 9.37 10.64
C SER A 35 32.82 9.57 9.30
N LYS A 36 33.34 10.49 8.47
CA LYS A 36 32.82 10.76 7.12
C LYS A 36 32.95 9.57 6.17
N HIS A 37 34.06 8.82 6.24
CA HIS A 37 34.20 7.59 5.44
C HIS A 37 33.28 6.50 5.96
N LEU A 38 33.27 6.27 7.29
CA LEU A 38 32.43 5.25 7.92
C LEU A 38 30.93 5.47 7.68
N GLU A 39 30.45 6.71 7.73
CA GLU A 39 29.05 7.04 7.40
C GLU A 39 28.70 6.70 5.96
N ARG A 40 29.62 6.99 5.03
CA ARG A 40 29.41 6.71 3.60
C ARG A 40 29.48 5.22 3.27
N SER A 41 30.37 4.47 3.93
CA SER A 41 30.49 3.02 3.76
C SER A 41 29.34 2.23 4.42
N LYS A 42 28.60 2.84 5.35
CA LYS A 42 27.43 2.24 6.01
C LYS A 42 26.17 2.24 5.14
N GLU A 43 26.13 2.96 4.03
CA GLU A 43 24.94 3.00 3.15
C GLU A 43 24.67 1.66 2.45
N ASP A 44 25.69 0.80 2.30
CA ASP A 44 25.58 -0.44 1.50
C ASP A 44 24.91 -1.63 2.23
N ASN A 45 24.69 -1.56 3.55
CA ASN A 45 24.13 -2.67 4.35
C ASN A 45 22.68 -2.48 4.82
N LYS A 46 21.94 -1.50 4.29
CA LYS A 46 20.52 -1.36 4.63
C LYS A 46 19.66 -2.33 3.85
N VAL A 47 18.98 -3.22 4.58
CA VAL A 47 17.79 -3.96 4.12
C VAL A 47 16.88 -2.98 3.36
N PRO A 48 16.27 -3.35 2.23
CA PRO A 48 15.48 -2.40 1.46
C PRO A 48 14.30 -1.87 2.29
N ASP A 49 14.36 -0.61 2.73
CA ASP A 49 13.35 0.03 3.59
C ASP A 49 12.02 0.32 2.85
N HIS A 50 11.94 0.03 1.55
CA HIS A 50 10.84 0.49 0.70
C HIS A 50 10.23 -0.65 -0.12
N ILE A 51 9.63 -1.59 0.60
CA ILE A 51 8.91 -2.75 0.05
C ILE A 51 7.41 -2.46 0.02
N CYS A 52 6.75 -2.77 -1.09
CA CYS A 52 5.30 -2.78 -1.19
C CYS A 52 4.76 -4.15 -0.77
N GLU A 53 3.53 -4.22 -0.24
CA GLU A 53 2.81 -5.47 0.05
C GLU A 53 2.66 -6.39 -1.18
N CYS A 54 2.81 -5.86 -2.40
CA CYS A 54 2.88 -6.68 -3.61
C CYS A 54 4.24 -7.38 -3.84
N GLY A 55 5.21 -7.19 -2.94
CA GLY A 55 6.57 -7.76 -3.00
C GLY A 55 7.60 -6.93 -3.78
N LYS A 56 7.21 -5.80 -4.38
CA LYS A 56 8.13 -4.94 -5.14
C LYS A 56 8.99 -4.07 -4.23
N ILE A 57 10.28 -4.00 -4.52
CA ILE A 57 11.30 -3.27 -3.78
C ILE A 57 11.69 -1.99 -4.53
N TYR A 58 11.82 -0.87 -3.82
CA TYR A 58 12.18 0.42 -4.39
C TYR A 58 13.43 1.01 -3.73
N LYS A 59 14.26 1.72 -4.51
CA LYS A 59 15.46 2.39 -4.00
C LYS A 59 15.15 3.58 -3.09
N HIS A 60 14.02 4.24 -3.31
CA HIS A 60 13.64 5.46 -2.60
C HIS A 60 12.15 5.46 -2.25
N ARG A 61 11.80 6.09 -1.12
CA ARG A 61 10.42 6.26 -0.63
C ARG A 61 9.50 6.87 -1.70
N GLN A 62 9.98 7.83 -2.47
CA GLN A 62 9.20 8.48 -3.52
C GLN A 62 8.80 7.49 -4.62
N GLY A 63 9.69 6.56 -4.98
CA GLY A 63 9.41 5.48 -5.93
C GLY A 63 8.31 4.56 -5.43
N LEU A 64 8.40 4.14 -4.16
CA LEU A 64 7.36 3.36 -3.51
C LEU A 64 6.02 4.10 -3.46
N CYS A 65 6.00 5.39 -3.10
CA CYS A 65 4.77 6.19 -3.06
C CYS A 65 4.09 6.29 -4.43
N LYS A 66 4.86 6.53 -5.50
CA LYS A 66 4.32 6.56 -6.88
C LYS A 66 3.77 5.19 -7.28
N HIS A 67 4.47 4.12 -6.90
CA HIS A 67 4.00 2.76 -7.13
C HIS A 67 2.69 2.47 -6.39
N LYS A 68 2.60 2.77 -5.09
CA LYS A 68 1.42 2.50 -4.25
C LYS A 68 0.14 3.05 -4.91
N LYS A 69 0.17 4.30 -5.38
CA LYS A 69 -0.97 4.94 -6.08
C LYS A 69 -1.49 4.15 -7.29
N ASN A 70 -0.61 3.44 -7.99
CA ASN A 70 -0.95 2.65 -9.18
C ASN A 70 -0.87 1.14 -8.92
N CYS A 71 -0.65 0.73 -7.68
CA CYS A 71 -0.45 -0.67 -7.35
C CYS A 71 -1.77 -1.41 -7.51
N SER A 72 -1.75 -2.50 -8.28
CA SER A 72 -2.93 -3.33 -8.51
C SER A 72 -3.44 -3.97 -7.21
N HIS A 73 -2.61 -4.07 -6.17
CA HIS A 73 -3.01 -4.55 -4.85
C HIS A 73 -3.94 -3.53 -4.16
N GLN A 74 -3.53 -2.26 -4.09
CA GLN A 74 -4.32 -1.19 -3.47
C GLN A 74 -5.63 -0.93 -4.21
N ARG A 75 -5.64 -1.06 -5.55
CA ARG A 75 -6.88 -0.97 -6.35
C ARG A 75 -7.88 -2.09 -6.09
N LYS A 76 -7.47 -3.25 -5.53
CA LYS A 76 -8.42 -4.32 -5.17
C LYS A 76 -9.18 -3.96 -3.89
N GLU A 77 -8.51 -3.35 -2.92
CA GLU A 77 -9.14 -2.94 -1.65
C GLU A 77 -10.19 -1.84 -1.88
N GLU A 78 -9.86 -0.83 -2.69
CA GLU A 78 -10.81 0.24 -3.04
C GLU A 78 -12.04 -0.31 -3.78
N LYS A 79 -11.83 -1.21 -4.76
CA LYS A 79 -12.92 -1.88 -5.47
C LYS A 79 -13.79 -2.72 -4.53
N MET A 80 -13.17 -3.45 -3.59
CA MET A 80 -13.90 -4.25 -2.61
C MET A 80 -14.78 -3.37 -1.72
N SER A 81 -14.25 -2.24 -1.25
CA SER A 81 -15.02 -1.27 -0.46
C SER A 81 -16.22 -0.73 -1.23
N MET A 82 -16.04 -0.39 -2.52
CA MET A 82 -17.14 0.09 -3.37
C MET A 82 -18.22 -0.98 -3.57
N ILE A 83 -17.84 -2.24 -3.79
CA ILE A 83 -18.78 -3.36 -3.95
C ILE A 83 -19.57 -3.59 -2.65
N ILE A 84 -18.91 -3.56 -1.49
CA ILE A 84 -19.57 -3.73 -0.19
C ILE A 84 -20.60 -2.62 0.02
N GLU A 85 -20.25 -1.37 -0.29
CA GLU A 85 -21.18 -0.26 -0.14
C GLU A 85 -22.37 -0.37 -1.09
N GLN A 86 -22.14 -0.78 -2.34
CA GLN A 86 -23.22 -1.02 -3.29
C GLN A 86 -24.15 -2.15 -2.83
N ASN A 87 -23.59 -3.26 -2.33
CA ASN A 87 -24.36 -4.37 -1.79
C ASN A 87 -25.21 -3.95 -0.59
N ASN A 88 -24.66 -3.12 0.30
CA ASN A 88 -25.42 -2.59 1.44
C ASN A 88 -26.61 -1.73 1.00
N LYS A 89 -26.45 -0.91 -0.05
CA LYS A 89 -27.56 -0.13 -0.63
C LYS A 89 -28.64 -1.05 -1.21
N ILE A 90 -28.25 -2.10 -1.94
CA ILE A 90 -29.17 -3.10 -2.49
C ILE A 90 -29.92 -3.83 -1.36
N LEU A 91 -29.24 -4.23 -0.28
CA LEU A 91 -29.87 -4.90 0.87
C LEU A 91 -30.93 -4.01 1.53
N GLN A 92 -30.65 -2.71 1.71
CA GLN A 92 -31.62 -1.77 2.25
C GLN A 92 -32.85 -1.60 1.36
N GLU A 93 -32.69 -1.64 0.04
CA GLU A 93 -33.81 -1.60 -0.90
C GLU A 93 -34.66 -2.88 -0.83
N ILE A 94 -34.01 -4.05 -0.78
CA ILE A 94 -34.69 -5.35 -0.63
C ILE A 94 -35.53 -5.38 0.66
N ASP A 95 -34.98 -4.92 1.78
CA ASP A 95 -35.70 -4.89 3.06
C ASP A 95 -36.92 -3.96 3.02
N LYS A 96 -36.81 -2.79 2.38
CA LYS A 96 -37.94 -1.88 2.16
C LYS A 96 -39.03 -2.53 1.33
N THR A 97 -38.67 -3.15 0.20
CA THR A 97 -39.62 -3.85 -0.67
C THR A 97 -40.29 -5.01 0.07
N ARG A 98 -39.53 -5.79 0.84
CA ARG A 98 -40.07 -6.88 1.66
C ARG A 98 -41.07 -6.38 2.69
N SER A 99 -40.77 -5.27 3.36
CA SER A 99 -41.70 -4.65 4.31
C SER A 99 -43.01 -4.22 3.61
N GLN A 100 -42.92 -3.61 2.43
CA GLN A 100 -44.11 -3.21 1.66
C GLN A 100 -44.95 -4.42 1.22
N ILE A 101 -44.29 -5.49 0.76
CA ILE A 101 -44.96 -6.75 0.39
C ILE A 101 -45.70 -7.32 1.60
N ASN A 102 -45.06 -7.41 2.77
CA ASN A 102 -45.69 -7.95 3.97
C ASN A 102 -46.94 -7.15 4.36
N THR A 103 -46.89 -5.82 4.26
CA THR A 103 -48.05 -4.95 4.51
C THR A 103 -49.18 -5.25 3.52
N LEU A 104 -48.86 -5.35 2.22
CA LEU A 104 -49.85 -5.64 1.19
C LEU A 104 -50.47 -7.03 1.36
N THR A 105 -49.66 -8.04 1.67
CA THR A 105 -50.12 -9.40 1.97
C THR A 105 -51.08 -9.39 3.14
N SER A 106 -50.80 -8.63 4.19
CA SER A 106 -51.69 -8.50 5.36
C SER A 106 -53.05 -7.92 4.98
N SER A 107 -53.07 -6.83 4.20
CA SER A 107 -54.31 -6.23 3.70
C SER A 107 -55.10 -7.17 2.79
N PHE A 108 -54.41 -7.90 1.92
CA PHE A 108 -55.03 -8.88 1.02
C PHE A 108 -55.64 -10.07 1.79
N MET A 109 -54.93 -10.60 2.78
CA MET A 109 -55.43 -11.67 3.63
C MET A 109 -56.67 -11.23 4.42
N TYR A 110 -56.70 -9.97 4.88
CA TYR A 110 -57.89 -9.39 5.50
C TYR A 110 -59.07 -9.30 4.53
N TYR A 111 -58.84 -8.83 3.29
CA TYR A 111 -59.88 -8.80 2.26
C TYR A 111 -60.44 -10.19 1.94
N ILE A 112 -59.59 -11.21 1.83
CA ILE A 112 -60.04 -12.60 1.60
C ILE A 112 -60.97 -13.06 2.72
N ARG A 113 -60.63 -12.78 4.00
CA ARG A 113 -61.49 -13.15 5.14
C ARG A 113 -62.87 -12.52 5.02
N LEU A 114 -62.95 -11.22 4.73
CA LEU A 114 -64.23 -10.53 4.54
C LEU A 114 -65.06 -11.14 3.40
N GLN A 115 -64.44 -11.49 2.27
CA GLN A 115 -65.14 -12.12 1.15
C GLN A 115 -65.70 -13.51 1.51
N ASN A 116 -64.95 -14.28 2.30
CA ASN A 116 -65.41 -15.58 2.77
C ASN A 116 -66.58 -15.44 3.76
N ASP A 117 -66.53 -14.46 4.67
CA ASP A 117 -67.61 -14.19 5.61
C ASP A 117 -68.92 -13.82 4.88
N VAL A 118 -68.83 -12.96 3.86
CA VAL A 118 -69.99 -12.60 3.01
C VAL A 118 -70.56 -13.81 2.28
N ARG A 119 -69.70 -14.65 1.67
CA ARG A 119 -70.14 -15.88 0.98
C ARG A 119 -70.85 -16.84 1.93
N ASN A 120 -70.32 -17.04 3.13
CA ASN A 120 -70.93 -17.93 4.12
C ASN A 120 -72.32 -17.44 4.55
N PHE A 121 -72.56 -16.12 4.57
CA PHE A 121 -73.88 -15.57 4.86
C PHE A 121 -74.89 -15.88 3.74
N THR A 122 -74.48 -15.73 2.47
CA THR A 122 -75.37 -15.99 1.32
C THR A 122 -75.74 -17.45 1.08
N ILE A 123 -74.97 -18.41 1.61
CA ILE A 123 -75.22 -19.85 1.44
C ILE A 123 -76.21 -20.39 2.50
N ASN A 124 -76.30 -19.75 3.66
CA ASN A 124 -77.11 -20.21 4.80
C ASN A 124 -78.53 -19.59 4.84
N THR A 125 -78.92 -18.86 3.80
CA THR A 125 -80.25 -18.24 3.60
C THR A 125 -80.92 -18.83 2.37
#